data_AF-A0A0T6BAB4-F1
#
_entry.id   AF-A0A0T6BAB4-F1
#
_cell.length_a   1.000
_cell.length_b   1.000
_cell.length_c   1.000
_cell.angle_alpha   90.00
_cell.angle_beta   90.00
_cell.angle_gamma   90.00
#
_symmetry.space_group_name_H-M   'P 1'
#
loop_
_entity.id
_entity.type
_entity.pdbx_description
1 polymer ?
#
loop_
_entity_poly.entity_id
_entity_poly.type
_entity_poly.pdbx_seq_one_letter_code
_entity_poly.pdbx_strand_id
1 'polypeptide(L)'
;GVFCGSKLPHPITSDGNTLRIIFSSDASVQKSGFAAVFFTDRDECAINNGGCQHECINTLGSYMCACHNGFTLHENQRDCKEGGCKYEISAPYGIISSPNYPDYYPSRKDCVWHFTTTPGHRIKIMFLSFEMEPHQECSYDHIAFYDGDSPEANMLGRFCGSKMPHPIVATGNQMYMVFKSDASVQRKGFQATHATACGGHLQAGFERKHFYSHARFGSASYDVRTDCDWTIEAMPGYNVHLMFVTFDIEGQKDCEYDYVEVFSGFDSSGASYGRFCGYAKPANIISLKEALLIRFRTDDTMVYKGFSIAYEAIETYETEVEI
;
A
#
# COMPACT_ATOMS: atom_id res chain seq x y z
N GLY A 1 -23.97 5.35 -18.92
CA GLY A 1 -22.66 5.37 -19.59
C GLY A 1 -22.82 5.43 -21.10
N VAL A 2 -21.74 5.66 -21.84
CA VAL A 2 -21.70 5.64 -23.32
C VAL A 2 -20.76 4.52 -23.75
N PHE A 3 -21.17 3.68 -24.70
CA PHE A 3 -20.43 2.49 -25.13
C PHE A 3 -20.27 2.50 -26.66
N CYS A 4 -19.06 2.20 -27.14
CA CYS A 4 -18.71 2.11 -28.57
C CYS A 4 -17.70 0.99 -28.82
N GLY A 5 -17.65 0.47 -30.05
CA GLY A 5 -16.76 -0.63 -30.44
C GLY A 5 -17.39 -2.02 -30.28
N SER A 6 -16.55 -3.06 -30.23
CA SER A 6 -16.97 -4.47 -30.19
C SER A 6 -16.87 -5.13 -28.81
N LYS A 7 -16.34 -4.42 -27.81
CA LYS A 7 -16.21 -4.96 -26.44
C LYS A 7 -17.57 -4.90 -25.74
N LEU A 8 -18.01 -6.04 -25.20
CA LEU A 8 -19.23 -6.12 -24.39
C LEU A 8 -19.06 -5.29 -23.11
N PRO A 9 -20.04 -4.43 -22.77
CA PRO A 9 -20.07 -3.75 -21.47
C PRO A 9 -20.26 -4.77 -20.33
N HIS A 10 -19.79 -4.40 -19.13
CA HIS A 10 -20.21 -5.09 -17.91
C HIS A 10 -21.72 -4.91 -17.68
N PRO A 11 -22.37 -5.82 -16.92
CA PRO A 11 -23.78 -5.67 -16.57
C PRO A 11 -24.09 -4.28 -16.01
N ILE A 12 -25.20 -3.69 -16.47
CA ILE A 12 -25.63 -2.35 -16.06
C ILE A 12 -26.87 -2.52 -15.17
N THR A 13 -26.76 -2.09 -13.91
CA THR A 13 -27.87 -2.05 -12.95
C THR A 13 -28.43 -0.64 -12.88
N SER A 14 -29.75 -0.48 -12.87
CA SER A 14 -30.41 0.82 -12.69
C SER A 14 -30.53 1.16 -11.21
N ASP A 15 -30.36 2.44 -10.86
CA ASP A 15 -30.57 2.94 -9.49
C ASP A 15 -32.06 2.97 -9.09
N GLY A 16 -32.97 2.74 -10.04
CA GLY A 16 -34.41 2.74 -9.84
C GLY A 16 -35.13 1.84 -10.83
N ASN A 17 -36.45 2.01 -10.94
CA ASN A 17 -37.30 1.17 -11.80
C ASN A 17 -37.31 1.61 -13.29
N THR A 18 -36.47 2.55 -13.68
CA THR A 18 -36.44 3.11 -15.04
C THR A 18 -35.00 3.22 -15.55
N LEU A 19 -34.75 2.68 -16.74
CA LEU A 19 -33.46 2.80 -17.42
C LEU A 19 -33.68 3.29 -18.87
N ARG A 20 -32.99 4.38 -19.24
CA ARG A 20 -33.11 4.98 -20.58
C ARG A 20 -31.93 4.55 -21.45
N ILE A 21 -32.23 3.90 -22.57
CA ILE A 21 -31.24 3.50 -23.58
C ILE A 21 -31.43 4.39 -24.81
N ILE A 22 -30.34 4.97 -25.30
CA ILE A 22 -30.32 5.78 -26.52
C ILE A 22 -29.25 5.20 -27.44
N PHE A 23 -29.64 4.82 -28.66
CA PHE A 23 -28.71 4.42 -29.72
C PHE A 23 -28.62 5.52 -30.76
N SER A 24 -27.39 5.91 -31.13
CA SER A 24 -27.10 6.90 -32.14
C SER A 24 -26.05 6.36 -33.11
N SER A 25 -26.29 6.51 -34.41
CA SER A 25 -25.38 6.08 -35.48
C SER A 25 -25.14 7.20 -36.49
N ASP A 26 -24.01 7.16 -37.19
CA ASP A 26 -23.72 8.03 -38.33
C ASP A 26 -23.94 7.32 -39.67
N ALA A 27 -23.66 8.01 -40.78
CA ALA A 27 -23.88 7.52 -42.14
C ALA A 27 -22.68 6.76 -42.76
N SER A 28 -21.63 6.46 -41.99
CA SER A 28 -20.35 6.01 -42.54
C SER A 28 -20.24 4.48 -42.65
N VAL A 29 -20.39 3.74 -41.54
CA VAL A 29 -20.12 2.31 -41.45
C VAL A 29 -21.22 1.57 -40.69
N GLN A 30 -21.68 0.46 -41.27
CA GLN A 30 -22.75 -0.37 -40.70
C GLN A 30 -22.18 -1.64 -40.05
N LYS A 31 -22.75 -2.05 -38.92
CA LYS A 31 -22.42 -3.28 -38.17
C LYS A 31 -23.71 -3.96 -37.71
N SER A 32 -23.58 -5.18 -37.17
CA SER A 32 -24.70 -5.99 -36.69
C SER A 32 -25.51 -5.40 -35.54
N GLY A 33 -25.04 -4.32 -34.91
CA GLY A 33 -25.69 -3.71 -33.76
C GLY A 33 -25.49 -4.49 -32.47
N PHE A 34 -26.45 -4.38 -31.55
CA PHE A 34 -26.42 -5.07 -30.25
C PHE A 34 -27.77 -5.74 -29.96
N ALA A 35 -27.72 -6.82 -29.18
CA ALA A 35 -28.87 -7.38 -28.50
C ALA A 35 -28.59 -7.31 -27.00
N ALA A 36 -29.62 -6.93 -26.24
CA ALA A 36 -29.53 -6.87 -24.78
C ALA A 36 -30.70 -7.66 -24.20
N VAL A 37 -30.42 -8.42 -23.16
CA VAL A 37 -31.43 -9.01 -22.29
C VAL A 37 -31.48 -8.21 -21.01
N PHE A 38 -32.69 -8.04 -20.47
CA PHE A 38 -32.89 -7.38 -19.18
C PHE A 38 -33.74 -8.30 -18.30
N PHE A 39 -33.56 -8.15 -17.00
CA PHE A 39 -34.34 -8.85 -15.99
C PHE A 39 -34.65 -7.86 -14.88
N THR A 40 -35.80 -8.06 -14.23
CA THR A 40 -36.17 -7.29 -13.05
C THR A 40 -35.47 -7.92 -11.86
N ASP A 41 -34.68 -7.12 -11.16
CA ASP A 41 -34.07 -7.50 -9.89
C ASP A 41 -34.78 -6.77 -8.76
N ARG A 42 -35.08 -7.48 -7.67
CA ARG A 42 -35.69 -6.88 -6.49
C ARG A 42 -34.56 -6.64 -5.50
N ASP A 43 -34.36 -5.39 -5.09
CA ASP A 43 -33.45 -5.11 -3.98
C ASP A 43 -34.07 -5.61 -2.66
N GLU A 44 -33.72 -6.84 -2.26
CA GLU A 44 -34.15 -7.40 -0.99
C GLU A 44 -33.49 -6.72 0.22
N CYS A 45 -32.35 -6.05 0.03
CA CYS A 45 -31.65 -5.33 1.07
C CYS A 45 -32.34 -4.01 1.45
N ALA A 46 -33.11 -3.42 0.53
CA ALA A 46 -33.87 -2.19 0.76
C ALA A 46 -34.92 -2.30 1.88
N ILE A 47 -35.32 -3.51 2.28
CA ILE A 47 -36.29 -3.73 3.37
C ILE A 47 -35.62 -4.50 4.50
N ASN A 48 -35.54 -3.89 5.68
CA ASN A 48 -34.99 -4.50 6.90
C ASN A 48 -33.61 -5.18 6.69
N ASN A 49 -32.76 -4.59 5.84
CA ASN A 49 -31.43 -5.10 5.53
C ASN A 49 -31.44 -6.57 5.04
N GLY A 50 -32.47 -6.99 4.29
CA GLY A 50 -32.63 -8.40 3.87
C GLY A 50 -32.80 -9.40 5.02
N GLY A 51 -32.92 -8.94 6.27
CA GLY A 51 -32.82 -9.78 7.47
C GLY A 51 -31.40 -10.30 7.72
N CYS A 52 -30.37 -9.58 7.26
CA CYS A 52 -28.97 -9.80 7.59
C CYS A 52 -28.62 -9.12 8.91
N GLN A 53 -27.79 -9.77 9.73
CA GLN A 53 -27.34 -9.20 11.00
C GLN A 53 -26.42 -7.98 10.79
N HIS A 54 -25.50 -8.03 9.82
CA HIS A 54 -24.56 -6.93 9.53
C HIS A 54 -24.88 -6.27 8.19
N GLU A 55 -24.32 -6.79 7.09
CA GLU A 55 -24.44 -6.17 5.78
C GLU A 55 -25.27 -7.05 4.84
N CYS A 56 -26.17 -6.44 4.07
CA CYS A 56 -26.88 -7.10 2.99
C CYS A 56 -26.33 -6.62 1.66
N ILE A 57 -25.92 -7.57 0.83
CA ILE A 57 -25.42 -7.33 -0.53
C ILE A 57 -26.48 -7.83 -1.49
N ASN A 58 -27.13 -6.90 -2.20
CA ASN A 58 -28.07 -7.24 -3.24
C ASN A 58 -27.32 -7.83 -4.45
N THR A 59 -27.79 -8.96 -4.96
CA THR A 59 -27.20 -9.67 -6.08
C THR A 59 -28.24 -9.86 -7.17
N LEU A 60 -27.84 -10.24 -8.38
CA LEU A 60 -28.81 -10.42 -9.46
C LEU A 60 -29.66 -11.67 -9.19
N GLY A 61 -30.95 -11.46 -8.90
CA GLY A 61 -31.96 -12.47 -8.62
C GLY A 61 -32.07 -12.92 -7.17
N SER A 62 -31.29 -12.35 -6.24
CA SER A 62 -31.28 -12.69 -4.81
C SER A 62 -30.45 -11.66 -4.01
N TYR A 63 -30.24 -11.89 -2.72
CA TYR A 63 -29.24 -11.19 -1.91
C TYR A 63 -28.40 -12.19 -1.12
N MET A 64 -27.30 -11.72 -0.56
CA MET A 64 -26.53 -12.46 0.44
C MET A 64 -26.16 -11.56 1.61
N CYS A 65 -26.04 -12.16 2.80
CA CYS A 65 -25.54 -11.45 3.97
C CYS A 65 -24.02 -11.54 4.04
N ALA A 66 -23.38 -10.42 4.37
CA ALA A 66 -21.96 -10.34 4.66
C ALA A 66 -21.75 -9.86 6.10
N CYS A 67 -20.62 -10.25 6.66
CA CYS A 67 -20.27 -9.89 8.03
C CYS A 67 -19.14 -8.85 8.03
N HIS A 68 -19.25 -7.85 8.91
CA HIS A 68 -18.15 -6.94 9.19
C HIS A 68 -16.88 -7.70 9.60
N ASN A 69 -15.73 -7.03 9.45
CA ASN A 69 -14.42 -7.53 9.86
C ASN A 69 -14.46 -8.09 11.30
N GLY A 70 -13.88 -9.27 11.49
CA GLY A 70 -13.83 -10.00 12.76
C GLY A 70 -15.00 -10.96 13.01
N PHE A 71 -15.89 -11.11 12.03
CA PHE A 71 -17.01 -12.04 12.07
C PHE A 71 -17.03 -12.93 10.84
N THR A 72 -17.56 -14.14 10.99
CA THR A 72 -17.82 -15.08 9.90
C THR A 72 -19.31 -15.32 9.79
N LEU A 73 -19.79 -15.51 8.57
CA LEU A 73 -21.19 -15.80 8.33
C LEU A 73 -21.56 -17.13 9.02
N HIS A 74 -22.61 -17.08 9.83
CA HIS A 74 -23.16 -18.25 10.50
C HIS A 74 -23.82 -19.20 9.48
N GLU A 75 -24.03 -20.45 9.87
CA GLU A 75 -24.58 -21.49 8.98
C GLU A 75 -26.00 -21.16 8.47
N ASN A 76 -26.73 -20.28 9.16
CA ASN A 76 -28.04 -19.79 8.72
C ASN A 76 -27.97 -18.71 7.63
N GLN A 77 -26.77 -18.34 7.18
CA GLN A 77 -26.52 -17.35 6.12
C GLN A 77 -27.08 -15.94 6.39
N ARG A 78 -27.42 -15.64 7.65
CA ARG A 78 -28.00 -14.36 8.07
C ARG A 78 -27.25 -13.73 9.23
N ASP A 79 -26.89 -14.56 10.21
CA ASP A 79 -26.21 -14.12 11.42
C ASP A 79 -24.69 -14.18 11.23
N CYS A 80 -23.99 -13.46 12.08
CA CYS A 80 -22.55 -13.33 12.10
C CYS A 80 -22.02 -13.86 13.42
N LYS A 81 -21.22 -14.91 13.37
CA LYS A 81 -20.51 -15.47 14.52
C LYS A 81 -19.10 -14.90 14.60
N GLU A 82 -18.50 -14.92 15.78
CA GLU A 82 -17.12 -14.48 15.94
C GLU A 82 -16.19 -15.26 15.01
N GLY A 83 -15.44 -14.51 14.19
CA GLY A 83 -14.41 -15.04 13.31
C GLY A 83 -13.02 -14.84 13.91
N GLY A 84 -12.05 -15.60 13.42
CA GLY A 84 -10.65 -15.19 13.57
C GLY A 84 -10.42 -13.91 12.79
N CYS A 85 -9.67 -12.97 13.36
CA CYS A 85 -9.39 -11.67 12.74
C CYS A 85 -7.89 -11.51 12.41
N LYS A 86 -7.37 -12.48 11.65
CA LYS A 86 -6.03 -12.42 11.05
C LYS A 86 -6.16 -12.03 9.59
N TYR A 87 -5.41 -11.03 9.16
CA TYR A 87 -5.48 -10.44 7.84
C TYR A 87 -4.11 -10.39 7.19
N GLU A 88 -4.01 -10.93 5.98
CA GLU A 88 -2.81 -10.83 5.13
C GLU A 88 -3.06 -9.78 4.06
N ILE A 89 -2.33 -8.67 4.11
CA ILE A 89 -2.55 -7.50 3.26
C ILE A 89 -1.37 -7.33 2.31
N SER A 90 -1.59 -7.62 1.04
CA SER A 90 -0.61 -7.44 -0.04
C SER A 90 -1.02 -6.39 -1.07
N ALA A 91 -2.25 -5.85 -0.96
CA ALA A 91 -2.72 -4.79 -1.83
C ALA A 91 -1.92 -3.49 -1.59
N PRO A 92 -1.56 -2.73 -2.64
CA PRO A 92 -0.75 -1.52 -2.50
C PRO A 92 -1.48 -0.36 -1.85
N TYR A 93 -2.81 -0.41 -1.77
CA TYR A 93 -3.63 0.54 -1.04
C TYR A 93 -4.90 -0.15 -0.55
N GLY A 94 -5.49 0.37 0.51
CA GLY A 94 -6.77 -0.12 1.01
C GLY A 94 -7.15 0.52 2.33
N ILE A 95 -8.32 0.12 2.84
CA ILE A 95 -8.87 0.57 4.11
C ILE A 95 -8.89 -0.61 5.06
N ILE A 96 -8.47 -0.38 6.29
CA ILE A 96 -8.57 -1.30 7.42
C ILE A 96 -9.40 -0.67 8.52
N SER A 97 -10.05 -1.49 9.32
CA SER A 97 -10.86 -1.02 10.44
C SER A 97 -10.82 -2.02 11.59
N SER A 98 -11.09 -1.53 12.80
CA SER A 98 -11.34 -2.40 13.94
C SER A 98 -12.54 -3.32 13.66
N PRO A 99 -12.61 -4.47 14.34
CA PRO A 99 -13.78 -5.31 14.23
C PRO A 99 -15.06 -4.53 14.58
N ASN A 100 -16.13 -4.79 13.84
CA ASN A 100 -17.44 -4.13 14.00
C ASN A 100 -17.50 -2.61 13.73
N TYR A 101 -16.41 -1.96 13.29
CA TYR A 101 -16.46 -0.54 12.92
C TYR A 101 -17.55 -0.28 11.85
N PRO A 102 -18.38 0.79 11.95
CA PRO A 102 -18.27 1.95 12.84
C PRO A 102 -18.87 1.80 14.23
N ASP A 103 -19.44 0.64 14.54
CA ASP A 103 -19.95 0.32 15.87
C ASP A 103 -18.82 -0.06 16.83
N TYR A 104 -19.20 -0.31 18.09
CA TYR A 104 -18.25 -0.62 19.14
C TYR A 104 -17.54 -1.94 18.85
N TYR A 105 -16.21 -1.94 18.97
CA TYR A 105 -15.44 -3.17 18.81
C TYR A 105 -15.79 -4.18 19.91
N PRO A 106 -15.71 -5.50 19.68
CA PRO A 106 -16.01 -6.48 20.72
C PRO A 106 -14.93 -6.53 21.82
N SER A 107 -15.32 -6.93 23.03
CA SER A 107 -14.39 -7.23 24.12
C SER A 107 -13.55 -8.47 23.83
N ARG A 108 -12.35 -8.57 24.42
CA ARG A 108 -11.46 -9.76 24.38
C ARG A 108 -11.07 -10.20 22.98
N LYS A 109 -10.85 -9.26 22.08
CA LYS A 109 -10.38 -9.52 20.72
C LYS A 109 -8.88 -9.36 20.61
N ASP A 110 -8.31 -10.20 19.77
CA ASP A 110 -6.90 -10.18 19.40
C ASP A 110 -6.85 -10.34 17.87
N CYS A 111 -6.67 -9.22 17.18
CA CYS A 111 -6.70 -9.14 15.74
C CYS A 111 -5.35 -8.70 15.20
N VAL A 112 -4.97 -9.29 14.07
CA VAL A 112 -3.65 -9.13 13.48
C VAL A 112 -3.80 -8.74 12.02
N TRP A 113 -3.04 -7.76 11.59
CA TRP A 113 -2.80 -7.48 10.18
C TRP A 113 -1.32 -7.62 9.90
N HIS A 114 -0.98 -8.48 8.96
CA HIS A 114 0.36 -8.60 8.40
C HIS A 114 0.36 -7.98 7.01
N PHE A 115 1.09 -6.87 6.88
CA PHE A 115 1.22 -6.14 5.64
C PHE A 115 2.51 -6.56 4.96
N THR A 116 2.43 -6.87 3.67
CA THR A 116 3.60 -7.13 2.83
C THR A 116 3.50 -6.31 1.55
N THR A 117 4.56 -5.60 1.21
CA THR A 117 4.67 -4.87 -0.06
C THR A 117 5.93 -5.30 -0.82
N THR A 118 6.08 -4.81 -2.04
CA THR A 118 7.26 -5.05 -2.88
C THR A 118 8.54 -4.59 -2.16
N PRO A 119 9.64 -5.37 -2.20
CA PRO A 119 10.93 -4.95 -1.66
C PRO A 119 11.36 -3.56 -2.16
N GLY A 120 11.99 -2.79 -1.29
CA GLY A 120 12.35 -1.39 -1.58
C GLY A 120 11.14 -0.45 -1.54
N HIS A 121 10.04 -0.87 -0.95
CA HIS A 121 8.94 0.02 -0.59
C HIS A 121 8.63 -0.15 0.89
N ARG A 122 7.98 0.85 1.47
CA ARG A 122 7.54 0.89 2.85
C ARG A 122 6.03 0.79 2.94
N ILE A 123 5.54 0.40 4.10
CA ILE A 123 4.11 0.45 4.41
C ILE A 123 3.82 1.69 5.24
N LYS A 124 2.81 2.46 4.82
CA LYS A 124 2.33 3.66 5.51
C LYS A 124 0.88 3.47 5.94
N ILE A 125 0.59 3.74 7.21
CA ILE A 125 -0.75 3.71 7.79
C ILE A 125 -1.16 5.15 8.15
N MET A 126 -2.37 5.55 7.76
CA MET A 126 -2.95 6.85 8.08
C MET A 126 -4.35 6.66 8.66
N PHE A 127 -4.58 7.16 9.87
CA PHE A 127 -5.88 7.06 10.53
C PHE A 127 -6.88 8.08 9.97
N LEU A 128 -8.09 7.60 9.70
CA LEU A 128 -9.25 8.42 9.37
C LEU A 128 -10.12 8.66 10.62
N SER A 129 -10.17 7.67 11.50
CA SER A 129 -10.90 7.70 12.77
C SER A 129 -10.16 6.86 13.81
N PHE A 130 -10.14 7.31 15.06
CA PHE A 130 -9.47 6.62 16.16
C PHE A 130 -10.10 6.95 17.52
N GLU A 131 -10.69 5.95 18.15
CA GLU A 131 -11.29 6.02 19.47
C GLU A 131 -11.18 4.66 20.18
N MET A 132 -10.27 4.58 21.14
CA MET A 132 -9.97 3.39 21.94
C MET A 132 -10.15 3.71 23.42
N GLU A 133 -10.21 2.69 24.27
CA GLU A 133 -10.17 2.90 25.73
C GLU A 133 -8.90 3.70 26.12
N PRO A 134 -9.02 4.80 26.89
CA PRO A 134 -7.87 5.57 27.33
C PRO A 134 -7.19 4.90 28.54
N HIS A 135 -5.87 4.73 28.46
CA HIS A 135 -5.03 4.33 29.58
C HIS A 135 -3.65 4.95 29.45
N GLN A 136 -2.99 5.29 30.56
CA GLN A 136 -1.70 5.99 30.55
C GLN A 136 -0.63 5.23 29.74
N GLU A 137 -0.53 3.91 29.94
CA GLU A 137 0.41 3.02 29.25
C GLU A 137 -0.25 2.13 28.18
N CYS A 138 -1.49 2.46 27.78
CA CYS A 138 -2.28 1.67 26.82
C CYS A 138 -2.34 0.16 27.11
N SER A 139 -2.42 -0.21 28.40
CA SER A 139 -2.31 -1.61 28.85
C SER A 139 -3.61 -2.40 28.65
N TYR A 140 -4.74 -1.71 28.57
CA TYR A 140 -6.05 -2.28 28.24
C TYR A 140 -6.18 -2.37 26.71
N ASP A 141 -7.17 -1.70 26.12
CA ASP A 141 -7.38 -1.69 24.68
C ASP A 141 -6.32 -0.86 23.96
N HIS A 142 -5.70 -1.44 22.93
CA HIS A 142 -4.68 -0.73 22.15
C HIS A 142 -4.50 -1.31 20.76
N ILE A 143 -3.85 -0.51 19.92
CA ILE A 143 -3.20 -0.97 18.71
C ILE A 143 -1.68 -0.84 18.85
N ALA A 144 -0.94 -1.81 18.36
CA ALA A 144 0.52 -1.79 18.32
C ALA A 144 1.00 -2.09 16.90
N PHE A 145 2.05 -1.39 16.48
CA PHE A 145 2.70 -1.56 15.18
C PHE A 145 4.15 -2.00 15.39
N TYR A 146 4.59 -2.94 14.58
CA TYR A 146 5.92 -3.52 14.60
C TYR A 146 6.54 -3.44 13.21
N ASP A 147 7.81 -3.08 13.17
CA ASP A 147 8.61 -2.81 11.97
C ASP A 147 9.20 -4.11 11.39
N GLY A 148 8.31 -5.02 10.99
CA GLY A 148 8.69 -6.34 10.51
C GLY A 148 7.48 -7.24 10.28
N ASP A 149 7.72 -8.54 10.26
CA ASP A 149 6.72 -9.57 9.97
C ASP A 149 6.04 -10.16 11.22
N SER A 150 6.43 -9.70 12.42
CA SER A 150 6.10 -10.36 13.67
C SER A 150 6.16 -9.41 14.89
N PRO A 151 5.53 -9.76 16.03
CA PRO A 151 5.58 -8.97 17.27
C PRO A 151 6.98 -8.88 17.92
N GLU A 152 7.90 -9.75 17.53
CA GLU A 152 9.30 -9.74 18.00
C GLU A 152 10.13 -8.62 17.35
N ALA A 153 9.64 -8.03 16.25
CA ALA A 153 10.29 -6.91 15.58
C ALA A 153 10.23 -5.60 16.40
N ASN A 154 10.96 -4.59 15.96
CA ASN A 154 11.01 -3.30 16.65
C ASN A 154 9.61 -2.63 16.69
N MET A 155 9.16 -2.19 17.85
CA MET A 155 7.85 -1.56 17.99
C MET A 155 7.90 -0.11 17.48
N LEU A 156 7.10 0.20 16.45
CA LEU A 156 6.94 1.55 15.92
C LEU A 156 6.08 2.43 16.83
N GLY A 157 5.15 1.82 17.56
CA GLY A 157 4.37 2.50 18.58
C GLY A 157 3.16 1.71 19.05
N ARG A 158 2.63 2.14 20.20
CA ARG A 158 1.41 1.61 20.83
C ARG A 158 0.47 2.77 21.12
N PHE A 159 -0.79 2.63 20.73
CA PHE A 159 -1.76 3.73 20.75
C PHE A 159 -3.10 3.31 21.35
N CYS A 160 -3.69 4.21 22.13
CA CYS A 160 -5.00 4.08 22.76
C CYS A 160 -5.61 5.47 23.05
N GLY A 161 -6.81 5.53 23.62
CA GLY A 161 -7.56 6.78 23.81
C GLY A 161 -8.11 7.37 22.51
N SER A 162 -8.32 8.68 22.49
CA SER A 162 -8.99 9.39 21.37
C SER A 162 -8.07 10.35 20.60
N LYS A 163 -6.77 10.38 20.93
CA LYS A 163 -5.80 11.20 20.19
C LYS A 163 -5.44 10.48 18.89
N MET A 164 -5.73 11.11 17.76
CA MET A 164 -5.40 10.58 16.45
C MET A 164 -3.88 10.36 16.33
N PRO A 165 -3.43 9.12 16.02
CA PRO A 165 -2.01 8.85 15.79
C PRO A 165 -1.50 9.58 14.53
N HIS A 166 -0.24 10.01 14.56
CA HIS A 166 0.45 10.46 13.36
C HIS A 166 0.62 9.29 12.36
N PRO A 167 0.88 9.57 11.07
CA PRO A 167 1.13 8.52 10.10
C PRO A 167 2.26 7.58 10.56
N ILE A 168 1.98 6.28 10.54
CA ILE A 168 2.95 5.24 10.93
C ILE A 168 3.58 4.71 9.66
N VAL A 169 4.91 4.74 9.58
CA VAL A 169 5.67 4.34 8.39
C VAL A 169 6.69 3.29 8.82
N ALA A 170 6.63 2.10 8.23
CA ALA A 170 7.65 1.07 8.41
C ALA A 170 8.96 1.47 7.72
N THR A 171 10.08 0.90 8.15
CA THR A 171 11.38 1.03 7.48
C THR A 171 11.52 0.03 6.33
N GLY A 172 10.90 -1.14 6.45
CA GLY A 172 10.95 -2.22 5.47
C GLY A 172 9.65 -2.42 4.70
N ASN A 173 9.62 -3.49 3.91
CA ASN A 173 8.48 -3.90 3.09
C ASN A 173 7.48 -4.81 3.83
N GLN A 174 7.64 -4.98 5.14
CA GLN A 174 6.73 -5.70 6.02
C GLN A 174 6.38 -4.85 7.23
N MET A 175 5.13 -4.97 7.69
CA MET A 175 4.66 -4.34 8.92
C MET A 175 3.66 -5.28 9.59
N TYR A 176 3.79 -5.44 10.90
CA TYR A 176 2.88 -6.24 11.69
C TYR A 176 2.09 -5.34 12.62
N MET A 177 0.76 -5.47 12.60
CA MET A 177 -0.15 -4.68 13.42
C MET A 177 -0.99 -5.60 14.28
N VAL A 178 -1.11 -5.25 15.56
CA VAL A 178 -1.94 -5.96 16.53
C VAL A 178 -2.98 -5.00 17.09
N PHE A 179 -4.24 -5.40 17.10
CA PHE A 179 -5.32 -4.79 17.87
C PHE A 179 -5.70 -5.75 19.00
N LYS A 180 -5.71 -5.24 20.23
CA LYS A 180 -6.12 -6.03 21.39
C LYS A 180 -7.16 -5.27 22.21
N SER A 181 -8.22 -5.96 22.60
CA SER A 181 -9.22 -5.46 23.55
C SER A 181 -9.35 -6.35 24.78
N ASP A 182 -9.73 -5.76 25.91
CA ASP A 182 -9.91 -6.41 27.19
C ASP A 182 -11.40 -6.73 27.48
N ALA A 183 -11.75 -7.01 28.74
CA ALA A 183 -13.09 -7.41 29.13
C ALA A 183 -14.16 -6.30 29.01
N SER A 184 -13.81 -5.03 28.99
CA SER A 184 -14.75 -3.91 29.20
C SER A 184 -14.35 -2.63 28.46
N VAL A 185 -15.22 -1.61 28.51
CA VAL A 185 -14.94 -0.25 28.00
C VAL A 185 -14.63 -0.19 26.50
N GLN A 186 -15.48 -0.82 25.69
CA GLN A 186 -15.39 -0.73 24.25
C GLN A 186 -15.63 0.71 23.75
N ARG A 187 -15.08 1.03 22.58
CA ARG A 187 -15.28 2.27 21.83
C ARG A 187 -15.51 1.95 20.36
N LYS A 188 -15.70 2.96 19.52
CA LYS A 188 -15.89 2.77 18.07
C LYS A 188 -14.68 2.16 17.37
N GLY A 189 -13.49 2.26 17.98
CA GLY A 189 -12.26 1.69 17.45
C GLY A 189 -11.63 2.57 16.39
N PHE A 190 -11.21 2.01 15.27
CA PHE A 190 -10.46 2.75 14.26
C PHE A 190 -10.89 2.44 12.84
N GLN A 191 -10.65 3.41 11.96
CA GLN A 191 -10.58 3.20 10.52
C GLN A 191 -9.34 3.91 10.00
N ALA A 192 -8.56 3.24 9.17
CA ALA A 192 -7.32 3.74 8.63
C ALA A 192 -7.13 3.30 7.18
N THR A 193 -6.37 4.07 6.41
CA THR A 193 -5.87 3.65 5.10
C THR A 193 -4.47 3.10 5.24
N HIS A 194 -4.17 2.00 4.56
CA HIS A 194 -2.79 1.59 4.28
C HIS A 194 -2.42 1.94 2.85
N ALA A 195 -1.16 2.27 2.64
CA ALA A 195 -0.60 2.50 1.32
C ALA A 195 0.86 2.04 1.27
N THR A 196 1.26 1.52 0.12
CA THR A 196 2.66 1.33 -0.25
C THR A 196 3.27 2.71 -0.53
N ALA A 197 4.28 3.06 0.27
CA ALA A 197 5.12 4.24 0.07
C ALA A 197 6.46 3.81 -0.52
N CYS A 198 7.12 4.71 -1.24
CA CYS A 198 8.47 4.47 -1.72
C CYS A 198 9.52 4.63 -0.60
N GLY A 199 10.78 4.30 -0.91
CA GLY A 199 11.86 4.27 0.05
C GLY A 199 11.92 2.93 0.79
N GLY A 200 13.01 2.69 1.53
CA GLY A 200 13.14 1.49 2.38
C GLY A 200 14.53 1.31 2.93
N HIS A 201 14.67 0.43 3.92
CA HIS A 201 15.94 -0.22 4.21
C HIS A 201 16.07 -1.50 3.38
N LEU A 202 17.19 -1.69 2.71
CA LEU A 202 17.46 -2.78 1.78
C LEU A 202 18.78 -3.47 2.15
N GLN A 203 18.76 -4.80 2.23
CA GLN A 203 19.98 -5.58 2.46
C GLN A 203 20.57 -6.14 1.18
N ALA A 204 21.80 -5.70 0.88
CA ALA A 204 22.64 -6.21 -0.19
C ALA A 204 23.28 -7.55 0.24
N GLY A 205 23.00 -8.60 -0.52
CA GLY A 205 23.71 -9.88 -0.44
C GLY A 205 24.43 -10.17 -1.74
N PHE A 206 25.05 -11.35 -1.84
CA PHE A 206 25.75 -11.78 -3.07
C PHE A 206 24.82 -11.99 -4.26
N GLU A 207 23.54 -12.23 -3.99
CA GLU A 207 22.53 -12.29 -5.03
C GLU A 207 22.09 -10.88 -5.44
N ARG A 208 22.07 -10.67 -6.75
CA ARG A 208 21.61 -9.43 -7.34
C ARG A 208 20.11 -9.24 -7.13
N LYS A 209 19.75 -8.16 -6.45
CA LYS A 209 18.37 -7.75 -6.19
C LYS A 209 18.05 -6.47 -6.95
N HIS A 210 16.76 -6.15 -7.05
CA HIS A 210 16.27 -4.95 -7.72
C HIS A 210 15.30 -4.18 -6.82
N PHE A 211 15.27 -2.86 -6.98
CA PHE A 211 14.18 -2.02 -6.50
C PHE A 211 13.78 -1.00 -7.57
N TYR A 212 12.62 -0.40 -7.35
CA TYR A 212 11.96 0.47 -8.31
C TYR A 212 11.64 1.81 -7.67
N SER A 213 11.63 2.86 -8.49
CA SER A 213 11.24 4.21 -8.08
C SER A 213 9.86 4.30 -7.41
N HIS A 214 8.93 3.44 -7.82
CA HIS A 214 7.55 3.43 -7.32
C HIS A 214 6.87 2.07 -7.57
N ALA A 215 5.78 1.80 -6.83
CA ALA A 215 5.14 0.48 -6.82
C ALA A 215 4.41 0.11 -8.12
N ARG A 216 4.10 1.10 -8.96
CA ARG A 216 3.41 0.92 -10.25
C ARG A 216 4.36 0.91 -11.45
N PHE A 217 5.66 0.82 -11.20
CA PHE A 217 6.69 0.85 -12.24
C PHE A 217 6.40 -0.16 -13.36
N GLY A 218 6.45 0.30 -14.61
CA GLY A 218 6.13 -0.49 -15.80
C GLY A 218 4.66 -0.43 -16.23
N SER A 219 3.74 -0.05 -15.33
CA SER A 219 2.31 0.13 -15.64
C SER A 219 1.86 1.60 -15.62
N ALA A 220 2.55 2.44 -14.85
CA ALA A 220 2.30 3.87 -14.72
C ALA A 220 3.60 4.65 -14.58
N SER A 221 3.49 5.98 -14.61
CA SER A 221 4.56 6.92 -14.23
C SER A 221 4.63 7.09 -12.71
N TYR A 222 5.77 7.61 -12.23
CA TYR A 222 5.93 7.97 -10.81
C TYR A 222 5.02 9.13 -10.41
N ASP A 223 4.84 9.31 -9.09
CA ASP A 223 4.00 10.35 -8.52
C ASP A 223 4.76 11.69 -8.37
N VAL A 224 4.05 12.81 -8.50
CA VAL A 224 4.59 14.15 -8.16
C VAL A 224 4.73 14.33 -6.65
N ARG A 225 5.56 15.28 -6.21
CA ARG A 225 5.85 15.61 -4.80
C ARG A 225 6.30 14.41 -3.98
N THR A 226 7.05 13.54 -4.64
CA THR A 226 7.56 12.31 -4.06
C THR A 226 8.80 12.60 -3.23
N ASP A 227 8.88 11.99 -2.05
CA ASP A 227 10.00 12.10 -1.11
C ASP A 227 10.40 10.69 -0.65
N CYS A 228 11.33 10.07 -1.39
CA CYS A 228 11.80 8.70 -1.12
C CYS A 228 13.27 8.67 -0.73
N ASP A 229 13.59 7.97 0.34
CA ASP A 229 14.95 7.60 0.68
C ASP A 229 15.08 6.07 0.78
N TRP A 230 16.05 5.50 0.09
CA TRP A 230 16.46 4.11 0.23
C TRP A 230 17.85 4.03 0.82
N THR A 231 18.00 3.26 1.89
CA THR A 231 19.32 2.92 2.42
C THR A 231 19.61 1.48 2.04
N ILE A 232 20.68 1.26 1.30
CA ILE A 232 21.16 -0.08 0.97
C ILE A 232 22.37 -0.37 1.85
N GLU A 233 22.31 -1.45 2.63
CA GLU A 233 23.37 -1.88 3.53
C GLU A 233 23.87 -3.27 3.12
N ALA A 234 25.19 -3.41 3.03
CA ALA A 234 25.90 -4.67 2.88
C ALA A 234 26.40 -5.16 4.24
N MET A 235 26.78 -6.44 4.32
CA MET A 235 27.41 -6.97 5.54
C MET A 235 28.76 -6.29 5.79
N PRO A 236 29.22 -6.21 7.06
CA PRO A 236 30.55 -5.68 7.37
C PRO A 236 31.64 -6.38 6.55
N GLY A 237 32.53 -5.59 5.92
CA GLY A 237 33.58 -6.08 5.03
C GLY A 237 33.19 -6.19 3.56
N TYR A 238 31.99 -5.74 3.18
CA TYR A 238 31.53 -5.70 1.79
C TYR A 238 31.09 -4.28 1.40
N ASN A 239 31.21 -3.98 0.11
CA ASN A 239 30.65 -2.76 -0.49
C ASN A 239 29.35 -3.09 -1.24
N VAL A 240 28.51 -2.07 -1.39
CA VAL A 240 27.32 -2.10 -2.24
C VAL A 240 27.74 -1.72 -3.66
N HIS A 241 27.48 -2.60 -4.61
CA HIS A 241 27.54 -2.31 -6.04
C HIS A 241 26.15 -1.96 -6.56
N LEU A 242 25.96 -0.71 -6.97
CA LEU A 242 24.70 -0.13 -7.44
C LEU A 242 24.74 0.04 -8.97
N MET A 243 23.70 -0.41 -9.66
CA MET A 243 23.64 -0.41 -11.12
C MET A 243 22.30 0.12 -11.63
N PHE A 244 22.34 1.17 -12.45
CA PHE A 244 21.14 1.71 -13.09
C PHE A 244 20.73 0.83 -14.28
N VAL A 245 19.61 0.11 -14.13
CA VAL A 245 19.08 -0.77 -15.17
C VAL A 245 18.26 0.06 -16.15
N THR A 246 17.31 0.85 -15.64
CA THR A 246 16.51 1.82 -16.39
C THR A 246 16.52 3.18 -15.70
N PHE A 247 16.42 4.26 -16.46
CA PHE A 247 16.42 5.62 -15.93
C PHE A 247 15.68 6.55 -16.90
N ASP A 248 14.55 7.09 -16.47
CA ASP A 248 13.68 7.98 -17.24
C ASP A 248 12.91 8.88 -16.27
N ILE A 249 13.55 9.98 -15.85
CA ILE A 249 12.95 11.02 -14.99
C ILE A 249 13.07 12.38 -15.68
N GLU A 250 12.33 13.38 -15.21
CA GLU A 250 12.38 14.72 -15.78
C GLU A 250 13.83 15.24 -15.84
N GLY A 251 14.22 15.81 -16.97
CA GLY A 251 15.59 16.27 -17.22
C GLY A 251 15.68 17.78 -17.30
N GLN A 252 16.59 18.38 -16.53
CA GLN A 252 16.93 19.80 -16.57
C GLN A 252 18.45 19.96 -16.38
N LYS A 253 19.00 21.12 -16.78
CA LYS A 253 20.45 21.39 -16.85
C LYS A 253 21.22 21.10 -15.55
N ASP A 254 20.58 21.29 -14.40
CA ASP A 254 21.17 21.15 -13.06
C ASP A 254 20.35 20.20 -12.15
N CYS A 255 19.40 19.45 -12.73
CA CYS A 255 18.52 18.52 -12.03
C CYS A 255 17.80 19.15 -10.82
N GLU A 256 17.25 20.35 -11.00
CA GLU A 256 16.56 21.10 -9.95
C GLU A 256 15.11 20.68 -9.71
N TYR A 257 14.49 20.02 -10.70
CA TYR A 257 13.13 19.49 -10.60
C TYR A 257 13.17 18.07 -10.03
N ASP A 258 12.97 17.06 -10.87
CA ASP A 258 13.10 15.67 -10.46
C ASP A 258 14.56 15.21 -10.47
N TYR A 259 14.97 14.54 -9.40
CA TYR A 259 16.34 14.03 -9.32
C TYR A 259 16.49 12.81 -8.43
N VAL A 260 17.47 11.99 -8.80
CA VAL A 260 18.04 10.96 -7.93
C VAL A 260 19.41 11.43 -7.47
N GLU A 261 19.64 11.47 -6.17
CA GLU A 261 20.94 11.78 -5.57
C GLU A 261 21.42 10.59 -4.74
N VAL A 262 22.70 10.24 -4.86
CA VAL A 262 23.29 9.09 -4.17
C VAL A 262 24.38 9.56 -3.24
N PHE A 263 24.34 9.13 -1.98
CA PHE A 263 25.32 9.47 -0.95
C PHE A 263 26.00 8.20 -0.43
N SER A 264 27.26 8.33 -0.04
CA SER A 264 27.97 7.30 0.71
C SER A 264 27.48 7.24 2.16
N GLY A 265 27.21 6.05 2.68
CA GLY A 265 26.79 5.84 4.07
C GLY A 265 25.28 5.70 4.26
N PHE A 266 24.83 5.80 5.51
CA PHE A 266 23.44 5.56 5.91
C PHE A 266 22.53 6.78 5.75
N ASP A 267 23.12 7.98 5.70
CA ASP A 267 22.42 9.26 5.65
C ASP A 267 23.08 10.23 4.64
N SER A 268 22.56 11.45 4.56
CA SER A 268 23.05 12.47 3.65
C SER A 268 24.26 13.27 4.17
N SER A 269 24.89 12.85 5.28
CA SER A 269 26.11 13.49 5.80
C SER A 269 27.36 13.04 5.06
N GLY A 270 27.32 11.88 4.41
CA GLY A 270 28.44 11.36 3.62
C GLY A 270 28.60 12.03 2.26
N ALA A 271 29.69 11.66 1.56
CA ALA A 271 30.02 12.22 0.25
C ALA A 271 28.93 11.89 -0.79
N SER A 272 28.52 12.89 -1.56
CA SER A 272 27.60 12.70 -2.69
C SER A 272 28.35 12.14 -3.89
N TYR A 273 27.82 11.08 -4.49
CA TYR A 273 28.25 10.53 -5.78
C TYR A 273 27.70 11.34 -6.96
N GLY A 274 26.75 12.25 -6.69
CA GLY A 274 26.16 13.12 -7.68
C GLY A 274 24.65 13.07 -7.68
N ARG A 275 24.09 14.07 -8.36
CA ARG A 275 22.66 14.23 -8.65
C ARG A 275 22.42 13.93 -10.12
N PHE A 276 21.41 13.12 -10.41
CA PHE A 276 21.12 12.56 -11.72
C PHE A 276 19.68 12.82 -12.11
N CYS A 277 19.45 13.15 -13.39
CA CYS A 277 18.13 13.37 -13.97
C CYS A 277 18.12 13.15 -15.50
N GLY A 278 16.93 13.18 -16.12
CA GLY A 278 16.75 12.88 -17.55
C GLY A 278 16.67 11.38 -17.88
N TYR A 279 17.04 11.05 -19.12
CA TYR A 279 16.92 9.70 -19.71
C TYR A 279 18.27 8.96 -19.85
N ALA A 280 19.38 9.67 -19.63
CA ALA A 280 20.71 9.06 -19.72
C ALA A 280 20.99 8.29 -18.43
N LYS A 281 21.24 6.98 -18.54
CA LYS A 281 21.53 6.14 -17.38
C LYS A 281 22.85 6.57 -16.73
N PRO A 282 22.89 6.81 -15.40
CA PRO A 282 24.12 7.06 -14.69
C PRO A 282 25.08 5.86 -14.74
N ALA A 283 26.35 6.11 -14.45
CA ALA A 283 27.34 5.06 -14.27
C ALA A 283 27.04 4.22 -13.03
N ASN A 284 27.57 2.99 -13.00
CA ASN A 284 27.48 2.15 -11.81
C ASN A 284 28.30 2.76 -10.67
N ILE A 285 27.83 2.57 -9.44
CA ILE A 285 28.43 3.15 -8.22
C ILE A 285 28.85 1.99 -7.31
N ILE A 286 30.05 2.10 -6.74
CA ILE A 286 30.50 1.23 -5.65
C ILE A 286 30.63 2.11 -4.41
N SER A 287 29.98 1.68 -3.32
CA SER A 287 30.04 2.39 -2.05
C SER A 287 31.47 2.43 -1.49
N LEU A 288 31.85 3.47 -0.76
CA LEU A 288 33.15 3.53 -0.07
C LEU A 288 33.20 2.60 1.16
N LYS A 289 32.03 2.29 1.71
CA LYS A 289 31.81 1.55 2.95
C LYS A 289 30.64 0.58 2.80
N GLU A 290 30.06 0.11 3.89
CA GLU A 290 28.95 -0.85 3.91
C GLU A 290 27.62 -0.32 3.38
N ALA A 291 27.45 0.99 3.16
CA ALA A 291 26.14 1.56 2.84
C ALA A 291 26.12 2.65 1.76
N LEU A 292 24.96 2.77 1.10
CA LEU A 292 24.56 3.88 0.23
C LEU A 292 23.18 4.40 0.66
N LEU A 293 23.00 5.71 0.62
CA LEU A 293 21.70 6.37 0.64
C LEU A 293 21.36 6.82 -0.78
N ILE A 294 20.18 6.44 -1.27
CA ILE A 294 19.60 6.89 -2.53
C ILE A 294 18.39 7.74 -2.22
N ARG A 295 18.38 8.98 -2.71
CA ARG A 295 17.35 9.98 -2.49
C ARG A 295 16.66 10.28 -3.82
N PHE A 296 15.35 10.08 -3.91
CA PHE A 296 14.54 10.50 -5.05
C PHE A 296 13.55 11.57 -4.62
N ARG A 297 13.57 12.71 -5.30
CA ARG A 297 12.64 13.82 -5.09
C ARG A 297 12.01 14.23 -6.40
N THR A 298 10.73 14.57 -6.35
CA THR A 298 10.00 15.08 -7.51
C THR A 298 9.28 16.39 -7.19
N ASP A 299 9.15 17.23 -8.20
CA ASP A 299 8.42 18.49 -8.13
C ASP A 299 6.90 18.26 -8.27
N ASP A 300 6.12 19.29 -8.59
CA ASP A 300 4.67 19.15 -8.74
C ASP A 300 4.14 18.90 -10.15
N THR A 301 5.02 18.69 -11.13
CA THR A 301 4.67 18.50 -12.54
C THR A 301 5.43 17.34 -13.19
N MET A 302 5.25 17.20 -14.52
CA MET A 302 6.08 16.39 -15.43
C MET A 302 6.62 15.04 -14.91
N VAL A 303 5.80 14.00 -15.01
CA VAL A 303 6.19 12.64 -14.59
C VAL A 303 6.52 11.72 -15.76
N TYR A 304 7.49 10.83 -15.55
CA TYR A 304 7.99 9.85 -16.54
C TYR A 304 7.96 8.43 -15.96
N LYS A 305 8.55 7.46 -16.67
CA LYS A 305 8.51 6.05 -16.26
C LYS A 305 9.26 5.76 -14.97
N GLY A 306 10.19 6.63 -14.57
CA GLY A 306 11.02 6.46 -13.39
C GLY A 306 12.25 5.61 -13.67
N PHE A 307 12.74 4.94 -12.63
CA PHE A 307 13.95 4.13 -12.71
C PHE A 307 13.79 2.77 -12.03
N SER A 308 14.66 1.85 -12.42
CA SER A 308 14.92 0.58 -11.74
C SER A 308 16.41 0.40 -11.54
N ILE A 309 16.78 0.01 -10.33
CA ILE A 309 18.18 -0.13 -9.90
C ILE A 309 18.39 -1.54 -9.41
N ALA A 310 19.48 -2.14 -9.83
CA ALA A 310 19.98 -3.40 -9.31
C ALA A 310 21.09 -3.13 -8.28
N TYR A 311 21.17 -3.99 -7.27
CA TYR A 311 22.21 -3.92 -6.24
C TYR A 311 22.64 -5.30 -5.78
N GLU A 312 23.90 -5.41 -5.38
CA GLU A 312 24.52 -6.61 -4.82
C GLU A 312 25.68 -6.22 -3.89
N ALA A 313 26.07 -7.13 -3.01
CA ALA A 313 27.26 -6.99 -2.18
C ALA A 313 28.48 -7.53 -2.95
N ILE A 314 29.59 -6.79 -2.90
CA ILE A 314 30.87 -7.16 -3.49
C ILE A 314 31.99 -7.05 -2.45
N GLU A 315 33.04 -7.86 -2.58
CA GLU A 315 34.19 -7.82 -1.66
C GLU A 315 34.90 -6.47 -1.73
N THR A 316 35.28 -5.94 -0.57
CA THR A 316 36.16 -4.78 -0.48
C THR A 316 37.52 -5.16 -1.06
N TYR A 317 37.88 -4.60 -2.23
CA TYR A 317 39.27 -4.61 -2.66
C TYR A 317 40.00 -3.57 -1.80
N GLU A 318 40.65 -4.02 -0.73
CA GLU A 318 41.72 -3.23 -0.12
C GLU A 318 42.79 -3.05 -1.20
N THR A 319 42.88 -1.83 -1.73
CA THR A 319 44.10 -1.43 -2.41
C THR A 319 45.13 -1.28 -1.30
N GLU A 320 45.89 -2.34 -1.06
CA GLU A 320 47.16 -2.23 -0.34
C GLU A 320 48.00 -1.22 -1.12
N VAL A 321 48.00 0.02 -0.63
CA VAL A 321 49.02 1.00 -1.00
C VAL A 321 50.28 0.49 -0.31
N GLU A 322 51.07 -0.32 -1.02
CA GLU A 322 52.46 -0.59 -0.65
C GLU A 322 53.17 0.78 -0.55
N ILE A 323 53.56 1.17 0.67
CA ILE A 323 54.46 2.30 0.95
C ILE A 323 55.84 1.72 1.27
#